data_AF-A0A014NHF5-F1
#
_entry.id   AF-A0A014NHF5-F1
#
_cell.length_a   1.000
_cell.length_b   1.000
_cell.length_c   1.000
_cell.angle_alpha   90.00
_cell.angle_beta   90.00
_cell.angle_gamma   90.00
#
_symmetry.space_group_name_H-M   'P 1'
#
loop_
_entity.id
_entity.type
_entity.pdbx_description
1 polymer ?
#
loop_
_entity_poly.entity_id
_entity_poly.type
_entity_poly.pdbx_seq_one_letter_code
_entity_poly.pdbx_strand_id
1 'polypeptide(L)'
;MNHQVNTLDSASYGIAQQQRHRVLRNTYWLLALSLLPTVLGAWVGVATGITAGLTGFVGLLVFMGGAFGFMFAIEKTKHSAAGVPVLLGFTFFMGLMLSRMIAMVLGFSNGSQLIMTAFAGTAGVFFVMASLATVIKRDISGMGKWLFVGALVLMVGAVINVFVGSTAGMMAISMLAIGIFSAYMLYDIKQIIDGGETNYISATLALYLDIFNVFQSLLALLGIMGGERD
;
A
#
# COMPACT_ATOMS: atom_id res chain seq x y z
N MET A 1 4.90 -51.66 5.11
CA MET A 1 4.07 -50.76 4.28
C MET A 1 4.11 -49.28 4.71
N ASN A 2 4.93 -48.86 5.69
CA ASN A 2 4.92 -47.47 6.19
C ASN A 2 5.93 -46.50 5.52
N HIS A 3 6.82 -46.98 4.64
CA HIS A 3 7.84 -46.12 4.02
C HIS A 3 7.33 -45.26 2.86
N GLN A 4 6.31 -45.72 2.11
CA GLN A 4 5.76 -44.96 0.98
C GLN A 4 4.87 -43.78 1.41
N VAL A 5 4.24 -43.85 2.59
CA VAL A 5 3.35 -42.79 3.10
C VAL A 5 4.18 -41.58 3.53
N ASN A 6 5.29 -41.79 4.25
CA ASN A 6 6.20 -40.70 4.67
C ASN A 6 6.88 -39.97 3.50
N THR A 7 7.16 -40.66 2.39
CA THR A 7 7.78 -40.04 1.20
C THR A 7 6.81 -39.14 0.43
N LEU A 8 5.52 -39.47 0.38
CA LEU A 8 4.50 -38.66 -0.29
C LEU A 8 4.17 -37.39 0.51
N ASP A 9 4.11 -37.49 1.84
CA ASP A 9 3.92 -36.34 2.71
C ASP A 9 5.14 -35.41 2.64
N SER A 10 6.37 -35.92 2.78
CA SER A 10 7.57 -35.08 2.69
C SER A 10 7.75 -34.38 1.33
N ALA A 11 7.39 -35.04 0.23
CA ALA A 11 7.44 -34.44 -1.10
C ALA A 11 6.38 -33.34 -1.29
N SER A 12 5.15 -33.54 -0.78
CA SER A 12 4.08 -32.54 -0.85
C SER A 12 4.37 -31.32 0.05
N TYR A 13 4.93 -31.52 1.24
CA TYR A 13 5.43 -30.43 2.10
C TYR A 13 6.54 -29.63 1.42
N GLY A 14 7.49 -30.31 0.75
CA GLY A 14 8.57 -29.64 0.01
C GLY A 14 8.06 -28.77 -1.16
N ILE A 15 7.07 -29.25 -1.91
CA ILE A 15 6.45 -28.51 -3.01
C ILE A 15 5.70 -27.27 -2.49
N ALA A 16 4.93 -27.41 -1.41
CA ALA A 16 4.21 -26.30 -0.78
C ALA A 16 5.18 -25.20 -0.30
N GLN A 17 6.32 -25.57 0.28
CA GLN A 17 7.31 -24.62 0.76
C GLN A 17 8.02 -23.88 -0.40
N GLN A 18 8.35 -24.60 -1.48
CA GLN A 18 8.91 -23.98 -2.70
C GLN A 18 7.94 -22.97 -3.33
N GLN A 19 6.63 -23.29 -3.34
CA GLN A 19 5.62 -22.37 -3.84
C GLN A 19 5.54 -21.10 -2.98
N ARG A 20 5.52 -21.20 -1.65
CA ARG A 20 5.53 -20.04 -0.75
C ARG A 20 6.75 -19.14 -0.95
N HIS A 21 7.95 -19.73 -1.02
CA HIS A 21 9.18 -18.97 -1.28
C HIS A 21 9.16 -18.26 -2.64
N ARG A 22 8.55 -18.88 -3.66
CA ARG A 22 8.38 -18.25 -4.98
C ARG A 22 7.44 -17.06 -4.93
N VAL A 23 6.30 -17.20 -4.25
CA VAL A 23 5.33 -16.09 -4.07
C VAL A 23 5.99 -14.94 -3.33
N LEU A 24 6.63 -15.21 -2.17
CA LEU A 24 7.36 -14.19 -1.39
C LEU A 24 8.36 -13.39 -2.23
N ARG A 25 9.27 -14.09 -2.92
CA ARG A 25 10.31 -13.45 -3.73
C ARG A 25 9.70 -12.63 -4.87
N ASN A 26 8.71 -13.18 -5.56
CA ASN A 26 8.06 -12.51 -6.67
C ASN A 26 7.29 -11.28 -6.21
N THR A 27 6.61 -11.36 -5.06
CA THR A 27 5.93 -10.23 -4.45
C THR A 27 6.90 -9.11 -4.11
N TYR A 28 8.03 -9.39 -3.45
CA TYR A 28 9.01 -8.34 -3.14
C TYR A 28 9.65 -7.73 -4.38
N TRP A 29 9.96 -8.52 -5.40
CA TRP A 29 10.45 -8.00 -6.67
C TRP A 29 9.42 -7.11 -7.39
N LEU A 30 8.18 -7.58 -7.47
CA LEU A 30 7.12 -6.84 -8.14
C LEU A 30 6.73 -5.59 -7.36
N LEU A 31 6.76 -5.65 -6.03
CA LEU A 31 6.57 -4.51 -5.14
C LEU A 31 7.62 -3.44 -5.40
N ALA A 32 8.91 -3.80 -5.37
CA ALA A 32 9.99 -2.88 -5.67
C ALA A 32 9.86 -2.28 -7.09
N LEU A 33 9.52 -3.12 -8.08
CA LEU A 33 9.29 -2.67 -9.45
C LEU A 33 8.10 -1.69 -9.55
N SER A 34 7.05 -1.88 -8.76
CA SER A 34 5.84 -1.04 -8.75
C SER A 34 6.04 0.34 -8.10
N LEU A 35 7.07 0.50 -7.27
CA LEU A 35 7.43 1.81 -6.72
C LEU A 35 8.02 2.73 -7.79
N LEU A 36 8.72 2.21 -8.80
CA LEU A 36 9.26 3.01 -9.91
C LEU A 36 8.18 3.78 -10.69
N PRO A 37 7.14 3.14 -11.25
CA PRO A 37 6.05 3.86 -11.91
C PRO A 37 5.29 4.77 -10.94
N THR A 38 5.22 4.45 -9.64
CA THR A 38 4.62 5.35 -8.66
C THR A 38 5.38 6.67 -8.54
N VAL A 39 6.71 6.59 -8.42
CA VAL A 39 7.59 7.78 -8.37
C VAL A 39 7.54 8.55 -9.70
N LEU A 40 7.57 7.84 -10.83
CA LEU A 40 7.44 8.46 -12.16
C LEU A 40 6.08 9.16 -12.32
N GLY A 41 4.98 8.54 -11.89
CA GLY A 41 3.65 9.13 -11.92
C GLY A 41 3.57 10.38 -11.05
N ALA A 42 4.12 10.32 -9.83
CA ALA A 42 4.20 11.49 -8.96
C ALA A 42 5.00 12.63 -9.59
N TRP A 43 6.18 12.33 -10.16
CA TRP A 43 7.03 13.31 -10.82
C TRP A 43 6.36 13.93 -12.05
N VAL A 44 5.77 13.12 -12.95
CA VAL A 44 5.03 13.60 -14.12
C VAL A 44 3.86 14.49 -13.69
N GLY A 45 3.11 14.07 -12.67
CA GLY A 45 1.97 14.83 -12.16
C GLY A 45 2.38 16.20 -11.60
N VAL A 46 3.49 16.27 -10.86
CA VAL A 46 4.04 17.53 -10.34
C VAL A 46 4.58 18.40 -11.47
N ALA A 47 5.40 17.83 -12.37
CA ALA A 47 6.08 18.59 -13.42
C ALA A 47 5.13 19.16 -14.48
N THR A 48 4.09 18.42 -14.83
CA THR A 48 3.11 18.84 -15.86
C THR A 48 1.92 19.61 -15.28
N GLY A 49 1.68 19.48 -13.97
CA GLY A 49 0.49 20.04 -13.34
C GLY A 49 -0.82 19.42 -13.83
N ILE A 50 -0.79 18.27 -14.53
CA ILE A 50 -1.98 17.65 -15.15
C ILE A 50 -3.07 17.31 -14.13
N THR A 51 -2.68 17.10 -12.87
CA THR A 51 -3.56 16.80 -11.74
C THR A 51 -4.01 18.05 -10.97
N ALA A 52 -3.48 19.23 -11.29
CA ALA A 52 -3.85 20.49 -10.63
C ALA A 52 -5.32 20.87 -10.91
N GLY A 53 -5.83 20.53 -12.10
CA GLY A 53 -7.24 20.74 -12.47
C GLY A 53 -8.20 19.68 -11.89
N LEU A 54 -7.69 18.56 -11.38
CA LEU A 54 -8.48 17.47 -10.79
C LEU A 54 -8.86 17.81 -9.34
N THR A 55 -9.63 18.87 -9.16
CA THR A 55 -10.11 19.33 -7.85
C THR A 55 -11.57 18.97 -7.61
N GLY A 56 -11.93 18.90 -6.32
CA GLY A 56 -13.30 18.65 -5.89
C GLY A 56 -13.88 17.34 -6.43
N PHE A 57 -15.13 17.41 -6.91
CA PHE A 57 -15.89 16.25 -7.35
C PHE A 57 -15.29 15.56 -8.58
N VAL A 58 -14.68 16.31 -9.51
CA VAL A 58 -14.05 15.74 -10.72
C VAL A 58 -12.83 14.90 -10.34
N GLY A 59 -11.98 15.42 -9.45
CA GLY A 59 -10.84 14.66 -8.93
C GLY A 59 -11.26 13.40 -8.18
N LEU A 60 -12.32 13.49 -7.37
CA LEU A 60 -12.89 12.33 -6.67
C LEU A 60 -13.42 11.27 -7.66
N LEU A 61 -14.15 11.68 -8.69
CA LEU A 61 -14.68 10.76 -9.71
C LEU A 61 -13.56 10.09 -10.52
N VAL A 62 -12.54 10.85 -10.91
CA VAL A 62 -11.37 10.29 -11.63
C VAL A 62 -10.62 9.32 -10.72
N PHE A 63 -10.42 9.67 -9.45
CA PHE A 63 -9.79 8.79 -8.47
C PHE A 63 -10.60 7.50 -8.27
N MET A 64 -11.90 7.61 -7.98
CA MET A 64 -12.77 6.45 -7.77
C MET A 64 -12.88 5.60 -9.04
N GLY A 65 -13.18 6.21 -10.18
CA GLY A 65 -13.31 5.50 -11.46
C GLY A 65 -12.01 4.80 -11.86
N GLY A 66 -10.86 5.47 -11.71
CA GLY A 66 -9.55 4.89 -11.95
C GLY A 66 -9.23 3.77 -10.96
N ALA A 67 -9.38 3.99 -9.66
CA ALA A 67 -9.09 3.01 -8.62
C ALA A 67 -9.96 1.75 -8.77
N PHE A 68 -11.28 1.89 -8.91
CA PHE A 68 -12.17 0.75 -9.12
C PHE A 68 -11.93 0.07 -10.48
N GLY A 69 -11.68 0.83 -11.54
CA GLY A 69 -11.39 0.29 -12.87
C GLY A 69 -10.10 -0.54 -12.88
N PHE A 70 -9.03 -0.03 -12.28
CA PHE A 70 -7.78 -0.77 -12.14
C PHE A 70 -7.89 -1.95 -11.17
N MET A 71 -8.55 -1.81 -10.03
CA MET A 71 -8.76 -2.93 -9.11
C MET A 71 -9.52 -4.07 -9.77
N PHE A 72 -10.59 -3.75 -10.53
CA PHE A 72 -11.32 -4.74 -11.32
C PHE A 72 -10.44 -5.38 -12.40
N ALA A 73 -9.65 -4.57 -13.12
CA ALA A 73 -8.75 -5.06 -14.16
C ALA A 73 -7.65 -5.98 -13.60
N ILE A 74 -7.04 -5.63 -12.47
CA ILE A 74 -6.02 -6.44 -11.80
C ILE A 74 -6.64 -7.74 -11.32
N GLU A 75 -7.79 -7.69 -10.65
CA GLU A 75 -8.46 -8.88 -10.14
C GLU A 75 -8.85 -9.85 -11.27
N LYS A 76 -9.25 -9.32 -12.43
CA LYS A 76 -9.52 -10.11 -13.63
C LYS A 76 -8.26 -10.66 -14.31
N THR A 77 -7.15 -9.92 -14.26
CA THR A 77 -5.90 -10.28 -14.94
C THR A 77 -4.87 -10.96 -14.04
N LYS A 78 -5.16 -11.17 -12.75
CA LYS A 78 -4.24 -11.76 -11.75
C LYS A 78 -3.74 -13.16 -12.09
N HIS A 79 -4.45 -13.90 -12.94
CA HIS A 79 -4.05 -15.23 -13.42
C HIS A 79 -3.45 -15.21 -14.84
N SER A 80 -3.18 -14.04 -15.40
CA SER A 80 -2.69 -13.84 -16.76
C SER A 80 -1.37 -13.06 -16.77
N ALA A 81 -0.59 -13.21 -17.85
CA ALA A 81 0.62 -12.43 -18.09
C ALA A 81 0.37 -10.91 -18.15
N ALA A 82 -0.87 -10.51 -18.44
CA ALA A 82 -1.29 -9.11 -18.44
C ALA A 82 -1.36 -8.48 -17.03
N GLY A 83 -1.42 -9.27 -15.96
CA GLY A 83 -1.63 -8.74 -14.60
C GLY A 83 -0.47 -7.85 -14.11
N VAL A 84 0.77 -8.15 -14.50
CA VAL A 84 1.94 -7.34 -14.11
C VAL A 84 1.89 -5.94 -14.77
N PRO A 85 1.75 -5.80 -16.11
CA PRO A 85 1.58 -4.49 -16.73
C PRO A 85 0.40 -3.68 -16.18
N VAL A 86 -0.74 -4.33 -15.91
CA VAL A 86 -1.93 -3.66 -15.36
C VAL A 86 -1.65 -3.14 -13.94
N LEU A 87 -0.98 -3.93 -13.10
CA LEU A 87 -0.53 -3.50 -11.77
C LEU A 87 0.42 -2.29 -11.87
N LEU A 88 1.40 -2.33 -12.77
CA LEU A 88 2.34 -1.22 -12.95
C LEU A 88 1.61 0.06 -13.42
N GLY A 89 0.65 -0.08 -14.34
CA GLY A 89 -0.21 1.02 -14.77
C GLY A 89 -1.05 1.58 -13.62
N PHE A 90 -1.60 0.72 -12.76
CA PHE A 90 -2.31 1.14 -11.55
C PHE A 90 -1.39 1.94 -10.61
N THR A 91 -0.18 1.45 -10.36
CA THR A 91 0.78 2.15 -9.48
C THR A 91 1.24 3.48 -10.06
N PHE A 92 1.37 3.60 -11.39
CA PHE A 92 1.60 4.88 -12.06
C PHE A 92 0.43 5.85 -11.85
N PHE A 93 -0.80 5.38 -12.03
CA PHE A 93 -2.01 6.16 -11.78
C PHE A 93 -2.09 6.64 -10.32
N MET A 94 -1.80 5.77 -9.36
CA MET A 94 -1.76 6.13 -7.94
C MET A 94 -0.68 7.17 -7.65
N GLY A 95 0.50 7.05 -8.25
CA GLY A 95 1.55 8.06 -8.21
C GLY A 95 1.09 9.41 -8.76
N LEU A 96 0.40 9.42 -9.91
CA LEU A 96 -0.21 10.63 -10.47
C LEU A 96 -1.21 11.25 -9.49
N MET A 97 -2.09 10.47 -8.86
CA MET A 97 -3.06 11.02 -7.91
C MET A 97 -2.39 11.60 -6.66
N LEU A 98 -1.26 11.01 -6.23
CA LEU A 98 -0.46 11.49 -5.11
C LEU A 98 0.29 12.80 -5.42
N SER A 99 0.56 13.09 -6.70
CA SER A 99 1.31 14.28 -7.14
C SER A 99 0.74 15.58 -6.60
N ARG A 100 -0.59 15.70 -6.45
CA ARG A 100 -1.23 16.90 -5.88
C ARG A 100 -0.80 17.12 -4.43
N MET A 101 -0.79 16.06 -3.63
CA MET A 101 -0.41 16.16 -2.23
C MET A 101 1.08 16.49 -2.11
N ILE A 102 1.91 15.86 -2.94
CA ILE A 102 3.33 16.16 -3.04
C ILE A 102 3.56 17.62 -3.44
N ALA A 103 2.85 18.13 -4.45
CA ALA A 103 2.96 19.53 -4.88
C ALA A 103 2.56 20.52 -3.78
N MET A 104 1.52 20.21 -3.00
CA MET A 104 1.16 21.04 -1.83
C MET A 104 2.29 21.08 -0.79
N VAL A 105 2.94 19.94 -0.50
CA VAL A 105 4.05 19.87 0.46
C VAL A 105 5.32 20.52 -0.09
N LEU A 106 5.60 20.40 -1.39
CA LEU A 106 6.71 21.09 -2.06
C LEU A 106 6.58 22.61 -2.03
N GLY A 107 5.40 23.15 -1.75
CA GLY A 107 5.19 24.58 -1.52
C GLY A 107 5.77 25.09 -0.19
N PHE A 108 6.13 24.21 0.75
CA PHE A 108 6.85 24.58 1.97
C PHE A 108 8.34 24.75 1.69
N SER A 109 9.00 25.63 2.44
CA SER A 109 10.46 25.86 2.33
C SER A 109 11.25 24.57 2.58
N ASN A 110 10.76 23.71 3.48
CA ASN A 110 11.32 22.40 3.81
C ASN A 110 10.59 21.22 3.14
N GLY A 111 9.79 21.45 2.10
CA GLY A 111 8.92 20.45 1.47
C GLY A 111 9.64 19.18 1.00
N SER A 112 10.79 19.33 0.35
CA SER A 112 11.63 18.20 -0.10
C SER A 112 12.10 17.32 1.06
N GLN A 113 12.44 17.93 2.19
CA GLN A 113 12.86 17.22 3.41
C GLN A 113 11.69 16.44 4.02
N LEU A 114 10.48 17.02 4.04
CA LEU A 114 9.27 16.34 4.53
C LEU A 114 8.94 15.09 3.69
N ILE A 115 9.05 15.18 2.37
CA ILE A 115 8.82 14.05 1.46
C ILE A 115 9.86 12.95 1.69
N MET A 116 11.13 13.31 1.80
CA MET A 116 12.20 12.35 2.08
C MET A 116 12.01 11.68 3.44
N THR A 117 11.57 12.44 4.45
CA THR A 117 11.27 11.92 5.79
C THR A 117 10.08 10.97 5.77
N ALA A 118 9.00 11.29 5.06
CA ALA A 118 7.85 10.41 4.88
C ALA A 118 8.25 9.10 4.18
N PHE A 119 9.08 9.18 3.15
CA PHE A 119 9.60 8.02 2.44
C PHE A 119 10.46 7.13 3.35
N ALA A 120 11.42 7.73 4.07
CA ALA A 120 12.27 7.02 5.02
C ALA A 120 11.44 6.39 6.17
N GLY A 121 10.46 7.13 6.69
CA GLY A 121 9.54 6.62 7.72
C GLY A 121 8.73 5.42 7.23
N THR A 122 8.22 5.48 5.99
CA THR A 122 7.47 4.36 5.39
C THR A 122 8.36 3.14 5.16
N ALA A 123 9.60 3.34 4.69
CA ALA A 123 10.57 2.28 4.54
C ALA A 123 10.93 1.64 5.89
N GLY A 124 11.07 2.46 6.95
CA GLY A 124 11.26 1.99 8.32
C GLY A 124 10.09 1.16 8.82
N VAL A 125 8.85 1.63 8.64
CA VAL A 125 7.63 0.89 8.96
C VAL A 125 7.61 -0.45 8.23
N PHE A 126 7.85 -0.46 6.92
CA PHE A 126 7.89 -1.68 6.13
C PHE A 126 8.93 -2.65 6.65
N PHE A 127 10.14 -2.18 6.95
CA PHE A 127 11.20 -3.03 7.47
C PHE A 127 10.83 -3.64 8.83
N VAL A 128 10.25 -2.85 9.74
CA VAL A 128 9.81 -3.35 11.05
C VAL A 128 8.68 -4.36 10.89
N MET A 129 7.66 -4.06 10.09
CA MET A 129 6.53 -4.97 9.89
C MET A 129 6.96 -6.26 9.19
N ALA A 130 7.82 -6.19 8.17
CA ALA A 130 8.38 -7.35 7.50
C ALA A 130 9.19 -8.22 8.46
N SER A 131 10.02 -7.60 9.31
CA SER A 131 10.78 -8.31 10.33
C SER A 131 9.84 -9.00 11.33
N LEU A 132 8.84 -8.29 11.85
CA LEU A 132 7.85 -8.85 12.78
C LEU A 132 7.07 -10.01 12.16
N ALA A 133 6.67 -9.93 10.88
CA ALA A 133 5.96 -10.99 10.19
C ALA A 133 6.74 -12.32 10.16
N THR A 134 8.08 -12.25 10.03
CA THR A 134 8.94 -13.44 10.07
C THR A 134 9.13 -14.01 11.47
N VAL A 135 9.07 -13.18 12.51
CA VAL A 135 9.32 -13.57 13.90
C VAL A 135 8.06 -14.09 14.57
N ILE A 136 6.89 -13.53 14.26
CA ILE A 136 5.61 -13.94 14.84
C ILE A 136 5.25 -15.35 14.33
N LYS A 137 5.17 -16.30 15.25
CA LYS A 137 4.81 -17.70 14.96
C LYS A 137 3.32 -18.00 15.12
N ARG A 138 2.56 -17.08 15.72
CA ARG A 138 1.10 -17.24 15.90
C ARG A 138 0.38 -17.00 14.59
N ASP A 139 -0.72 -17.72 14.40
CA ASP A 139 -1.67 -17.43 13.33
C ASP A 139 -2.40 -16.11 13.63
N ILE A 140 -2.31 -15.17 12.70
CA ILE A 140 -2.97 -13.86 12.78
C ILE A 140 -4.06 -13.70 11.72
N SER A 141 -4.49 -14.79 11.07
CA SER A 141 -5.59 -14.81 10.09
C SER A 141 -6.88 -14.15 10.62
N GLY A 142 -7.16 -14.30 11.91
CA GLY A 142 -8.30 -13.66 12.58
C GLY A 142 -8.23 -12.12 12.68
N MET A 143 -7.06 -11.52 12.48
CA MET A 143 -6.85 -10.07 12.58
C MET A 143 -7.50 -9.31 11.42
N GLY A 144 -7.67 -9.95 10.25
CA GLY A 144 -8.23 -9.32 9.06
C GLY A 144 -9.62 -8.70 9.28
N LYS A 145 -10.47 -9.31 10.12
CA LYS A 145 -11.80 -8.75 10.45
C LYS A 145 -11.69 -7.44 11.23
N TRP A 146 -10.76 -7.36 12.18
CA TRP A 146 -10.54 -6.17 12.98
C TRP A 146 -9.90 -5.05 12.15
N LEU A 147 -8.95 -5.41 11.29
CA LEU A 147 -8.33 -4.47 10.37
C LEU A 147 -9.35 -3.89 9.39
N PHE A 148 -10.27 -4.70 8.88
CA PHE A 148 -11.35 -4.24 8.01
C PHE A 148 -12.27 -3.24 8.70
N VAL A 149 -12.64 -3.50 9.96
CA VAL A 149 -13.41 -2.53 10.76
C VAL A 149 -12.61 -1.24 10.97
N GLY A 150 -11.30 -1.35 11.24
CA GLY A 150 -10.41 -0.18 11.36
C GLY A 150 -10.37 0.66 10.08
N ALA A 151 -10.23 0.03 8.91
CA ALA A 151 -10.27 0.71 7.62
C ALA A 151 -11.63 1.38 7.36
N LEU A 152 -12.74 0.75 7.76
CA LEU A 152 -14.08 1.33 7.65
C LEU A 152 -14.21 2.58 8.54
N VAL A 153 -13.72 2.52 9.78
CA VAL A 153 -13.68 3.67 10.69
C VAL A 153 -12.85 4.82 10.09
N LEU A 154 -11.69 4.51 9.50
CA LEU A 154 -10.88 5.51 8.79
C LEU A 154 -11.61 6.13 7.61
N MET A 155 -12.29 5.32 6.80
CA MET A 155 -13.06 5.79 5.65
C MET A 155 -14.19 6.73 6.10
N VAL A 156 -14.96 6.34 7.12
CA VAL A 156 -16.03 7.19 7.68
C VAL A 156 -15.45 8.47 8.28
N GLY A 157 -14.36 8.36 9.04
CA GLY A 157 -13.66 9.52 9.60
C GLY A 157 -13.17 10.49 8.53
N ALA A 158 -12.58 9.98 7.45
CA ALA A 158 -12.13 10.76 6.31
C ALA A 158 -13.30 11.49 5.63
N VAL A 159 -14.42 10.80 5.39
CA VAL A 159 -15.63 11.41 4.80
C VAL A 159 -16.18 12.51 5.71
N ILE A 160 -16.30 12.28 7.02
CA ILE A 160 -16.73 13.29 7.98
C ILE A 160 -15.78 14.49 7.93
N ASN A 161 -14.48 14.26 7.92
CA ASN A 161 -13.50 15.33 7.93
C ASN A 161 -13.47 16.15 6.62
N VAL A 162 -13.94 15.61 5.50
CA VAL A 162 -14.14 16.38 4.27
C VAL A 162 -15.20 17.47 4.45
N PHE A 163 -16.27 17.20 5.21
CA PHE A 163 -17.33 18.18 5.48
C PHE A 163 -16.98 19.13 6.64
N VAL A 164 -16.29 18.61 7.66
CA VAL A 164 -15.90 19.41 8.84
C VAL A 164 -14.67 20.29 8.55
N GLY A 165 -13.72 19.80 7.75
CA GLY A 165 -12.49 20.52 7.43
C GLY A 165 -11.51 20.67 8.61
N SER A 166 -11.55 19.79 9.61
CA SER A 166 -10.71 19.93 10.81
C SER A 166 -9.28 19.47 10.58
N THR A 167 -8.31 20.35 10.84
CA THR A 167 -6.89 19.99 10.86
C THR A 167 -6.57 18.96 11.94
N ALA A 168 -7.16 19.10 13.13
CA ALA A 168 -7.00 18.13 14.22
C ALA A 168 -7.61 16.77 13.86
N GLY A 169 -8.76 16.76 13.19
CA GLY A 169 -9.38 15.56 12.65
C GLY A 169 -8.47 14.87 11.62
N MET A 170 -7.89 15.63 10.71
CA MET A 170 -6.93 15.10 9.73
C MET A 170 -5.71 14.46 10.41
N MET A 171 -5.11 15.12 11.41
CA MET A 171 -3.98 14.55 12.15
C MET A 171 -4.35 13.23 12.84
N ALA A 172 -5.51 13.17 13.50
CA ALA A 172 -5.99 11.96 14.15
C ALA A 172 -6.21 10.82 13.13
N ILE A 173 -6.83 11.12 12.00
CA ILE A 173 -7.05 10.16 10.90
C ILE A 173 -5.72 9.66 10.35
N SER A 174 -4.76 10.56 10.09
CA SER A 174 -3.43 10.19 9.59
C SER A 174 -2.67 9.30 10.58
N MET A 175 -2.69 9.61 11.88
CA MET A 175 -2.05 8.77 12.90
C MET A 175 -2.68 7.36 12.96
N LEU A 176 -4.02 7.29 12.96
CA LEU A 176 -4.73 6.01 12.95
C LEU A 176 -4.48 5.23 11.66
N ALA A 177 -4.41 5.91 10.52
CA ALA A 177 -4.11 5.30 9.22
C ALA A 177 -2.70 4.69 9.21
N ILE A 178 -1.69 5.41 9.71
CA ILE A 178 -0.33 4.85 9.85
C ILE A 178 -0.38 3.56 10.68
N GLY A 179 -1.04 3.56 11.84
CA GLY A 179 -1.14 2.37 12.69
C GLY A 179 -1.87 1.20 12.03
N ILE A 180 -3.05 1.45 11.45
CA ILE A 180 -3.90 0.43 10.82
C ILE A 180 -3.24 -0.15 9.57
N PHE A 181 -2.70 0.68 8.68
CA PHE A 181 -2.04 0.20 7.47
C PHE A 181 -0.67 -0.44 7.75
N SER A 182 0.02 -0.05 8.83
CA SER A 182 1.18 -0.82 9.32
C SER A 182 0.76 -2.23 9.79
N ALA A 183 -0.37 -2.34 10.48
CA ALA A 183 -0.89 -3.63 10.93
C ALA A 183 -1.43 -4.49 9.76
N TYR A 184 -2.02 -3.88 8.73
CA TYR A 184 -2.33 -4.56 7.46
C TYR A 184 -1.06 -5.07 6.79
N MET A 185 -0.01 -4.25 6.72
CA MET A 185 1.25 -4.68 6.13
C MET A 185 1.85 -5.89 6.84
N LEU A 186 1.80 -5.90 8.18
CA LEU A 186 2.17 -7.08 8.97
C LEU A 186 1.30 -8.30 8.61
N TYR A 187 -0.01 -8.11 8.54
CA TYR A 187 -0.98 -9.15 8.22
C TYR A 187 -0.76 -9.74 6.82
N ASP A 188 -0.59 -8.89 5.81
CA ASP A 188 -0.40 -9.27 4.42
C ASP A 188 0.93 -10.00 4.21
N ILE A 189 2.03 -9.48 4.79
CA ILE A 189 3.33 -10.18 4.74
C ILE A 189 3.19 -11.56 5.40
N LYS A 190 2.49 -11.64 6.54
CA LYS A 190 2.28 -12.91 7.23
C LYS A 190 1.43 -13.88 6.40
N GLN A 191 0.40 -13.39 5.72
CA GLN A 191 -0.44 -14.19 4.83
C GLN A 191 0.36 -14.76 3.65
N ILE A 192 1.35 -14.02 3.14
CA ILE A 192 2.26 -14.51 2.09
C ILE A 192 3.25 -15.55 2.65
N ILE A 193 3.81 -15.32 3.84
CA ILE A 193 4.76 -16.25 4.50
C ILE A 193 4.10 -17.58 4.84
N ASP A 194 2.90 -17.52 5.45
CA ASP A 194 2.20 -18.70 5.92
C ASP A 194 1.46 -19.44 4.80
N GLY A 195 1.38 -18.84 3.60
CA GLY A 195 0.78 -19.42 2.40
C GLY A 195 -0.73 -19.24 2.30
N GLY A 196 -1.29 -18.28 3.03
CA GLY A 196 -2.68 -17.87 2.90
C GLY A 196 -2.94 -17.01 1.66
N GLU A 197 -1.90 -16.40 1.06
CA GLU A 197 -1.97 -15.74 -0.25
C GLU A 197 -1.02 -16.46 -1.22
N THR A 198 -1.56 -16.91 -2.35
CA THR A 198 -0.84 -17.74 -3.32
C THR A 198 -0.53 -16.99 -4.61
N ASN A 199 -1.15 -15.83 -4.82
CA ASN A 199 -0.94 -15.01 -5.99
C ASN A 199 -0.04 -13.81 -5.65
N TYR A 200 1.14 -13.78 -6.25
CA TYR A 200 2.10 -12.69 -6.04
C TYR A 200 1.59 -11.32 -6.53
N ILE A 201 0.67 -11.27 -7.51
CA ILE A 201 0.07 -10.01 -7.99
C ILE A 201 -0.91 -9.45 -6.96
N SER A 202 -1.81 -10.28 -6.44
CA SER A 202 -2.74 -9.88 -5.36
C SER A 202 -1.99 -9.50 -4.10
N ALA A 203 -0.98 -10.29 -3.71
CA ALA A 203 -0.07 -9.97 -2.61
C ALA A 203 0.67 -8.64 -2.80
N THR A 204 1.13 -8.36 -4.03
CA THR A 204 1.81 -7.09 -4.33
C THR A 204 0.85 -5.92 -4.27
N LEU A 205 -0.37 -6.06 -4.81
CA LEU A 205 -1.38 -5.02 -4.74
C LEU A 205 -1.72 -4.65 -3.30
N ALA A 206 -1.93 -5.64 -2.43
CA ALA A 206 -2.27 -5.42 -1.04
C ALA A 206 -1.15 -4.69 -0.28
N LEU A 207 0.09 -5.21 -0.35
CA LEU A 207 1.26 -4.55 0.25
C LEU A 207 1.53 -3.16 -0.33
N TYR A 208 1.31 -2.97 -1.62
CA TYR A 208 1.45 -1.66 -2.27
C TYR A 208 0.47 -0.65 -1.68
N LEU A 209 -0.80 -1.05 -1.52
CA LEU A 209 -1.83 -0.18 -0.93
C LEU A 209 -1.49 0.18 0.51
N ASP A 210 -0.97 -0.75 1.30
CA ASP A 210 -0.54 -0.46 2.67
C ASP A 210 0.60 0.55 2.71
N ILE A 211 1.65 0.33 1.92
CA ILE A 211 2.79 1.25 1.81
C ILE A 211 2.33 2.62 1.33
N PHE A 212 1.46 2.66 0.32
CA PHE A 212 0.92 3.90 -0.22
C PHE A 212 0.15 4.69 0.84
N ASN A 213 -0.74 4.03 1.60
CA ASN A 213 -1.53 4.68 2.64
C ASN A 213 -0.68 5.13 3.83
N VAL A 214 0.32 4.35 4.25
CA VAL A 214 1.29 4.75 5.28
C VAL A 214 2.07 5.98 4.82
N PHE A 215 2.61 5.97 3.60
CA PHE A 215 3.33 7.11 3.04
C PHE A 215 2.45 8.35 2.97
N GLN A 216 1.24 8.20 2.42
CA GLN A 216 0.31 9.32 2.28
C GLN A 216 -0.03 9.93 3.64
N SER A 217 -0.29 9.09 4.63
CA SER A 217 -0.66 9.53 5.98
C SER A 217 0.51 10.16 6.72
N LEU A 218 1.73 9.61 6.59
CA LEU A 218 2.95 10.22 7.12
C LEU A 218 3.20 11.58 6.48
N LEU A 219 3.10 11.69 5.16
CA LEU A 219 3.33 12.93 4.45
C LEU A 219 2.28 14.00 4.80
N ALA A 220 1.01 13.61 4.96
CA ALA A 220 -0.04 14.51 5.44
C ALA A 220 0.26 15.03 6.86
N LEU A 221 0.63 14.13 7.77
CA LEU A 221 0.96 14.47 9.16
C LEU A 221 2.20 15.35 9.28
N LEU A 222 3.26 15.05 8.52
CA LEU A 222 4.48 15.86 8.46
C LEU A 222 4.23 17.22 7.79
N GLY A 223 3.40 17.28 6.75
CA GLY A 223 3.00 18.53 6.12
C GLY A 223 2.19 19.44 7.04
N ILE A 224 1.38 18.88 7.94
CA ILE A 224 0.59 19.64 8.91
C ILE A 224 1.47 20.13 10.08
N MET A 225 2.30 19.27 10.65
CA MET A 225 3.04 19.57 11.89
C MET A 225 4.42 20.19 11.65
N GLY A 226 5.06 19.89 10.52
CA GLY A 226 6.43 20.27 10.22
C GLY A 226 6.58 21.16 8.98
N GLY A 227 5.49 21.59 8.35
CA GLY A 227 5.54 22.50 7.20
C GLY A 227 5.94 23.92 7.60
N GLU A 228 7.12 24.35 7.18
CA GLU A 228 7.60 25.73 7.38
C GLU A 228 7.15 26.62 6.22
N ARG A 229 6.63 27.81 6.55
CA ARG A 229 6.08 28.79 5.60
C ARG A 229 6.87 30.09 5.68
N ASP A 230 8.17 30.01 5.37
CA ASP A 230 9.06 31.17 5.27
C ASP A 230 9.45 31.42 3.81
#